data_AF-A0A935SV57-F1
#
_entry.id   AF-A0A935SV57-F1
#
_cell.length_a   1.000
_cell.length_b   1.000
_cell.length_c   1.000
_cell.angle_alpha   90.00
_cell.angle_beta   90.00
_cell.angle_gamma   90.00
#
_symmetry.space_group_name_H-M   'P 1'
#
loop_
_entity.id
_entity.type
_entity.pdbx_description
1 polymer ?
#
loop_
_entity_poly.entity_id
_entity_poly.type
_entity_poly.pdbx_seq_one_letter_code
_entity_poly.pdbx_strand_id
1 'polypeptide(L)'
;MSTRRATGFTLIEVVGAFFMTVLILFFVTGTFVENGRQRAQATALMRERLSTVAALEQVRADFAGAIFLKRGEEDDPDAYPWRVLGTAPGELGSTAVRFVTQAGPRVNPANGSSAWVEVAYFVAEDVDGTPTLWRWRAPRPPSEVARDVPRPDDPGSSRVAVDVANFGVRWLDAEGTWLDEWDSTFAPPELAMPEAVEISLQLMRPARPGEATEDPEATEVPGLLQARRVALAMKPLDVEALIALATEAGEEPECVTIDQCLAQGDSAWYQQLLADGCGGDDKLCETLKDSAKTCWSTIQTTYPAIAARAPAGCSE
;
A
#
# COMPACT_ATOMS: atom_id res chain seq x y z
N MET A 1 -9.46 -46.89 81.09
CA MET A 1 -10.24 -46.88 79.83
C MET A 1 -10.84 -45.48 79.69
N SER A 2 -10.44 -44.76 78.65
CA SER A 2 -10.73 -43.33 78.46
C SER A 2 -12.17 -43.12 77.98
N THR A 3 -12.98 -42.43 78.76
CA THR A 3 -14.28 -41.92 78.34
C THR A 3 -14.07 -40.68 77.47
N ARG A 4 -14.08 -40.85 76.15
CA ARG A 4 -14.16 -39.74 75.19
C ARG A 4 -15.47 -38.99 75.44
N ARG A 5 -15.41 -37.81 76.05
CA ARG A 5 -16.49 -36.82 75.98
C ARG A 5 -16.59 -36.36 74.52
N ALA A 6 -17.64 -36.80 73.83
CA ALA A 6 -18.07 -36.16 72.60
C ALA A 6 -18.70 -34.81 72.99
N THR A 7 -17.89 -33.75 73.00
CA THR A 7 -18.38 -32.37 73.04
C THR A 7 -19.11 -32.11 71.72
N GLY A 8 -20.44 -32.16 71.75
CA GLY A 8 -21.27 -31.75 70.62
C GLY A 8 -21.10 -30.26 70.35
N PHE A 9 -20.99 -29.90 69.07
CA PHE A 9 -20.92 -28.51 68.60
C PHE A 9 -22.11 -27.71 69.13
N THR A 10 -21.85 -26.53 69.70
CA THR A 10 -22.95 -25.67 70.15
C THR A 10 -23.61 -25.00 68.94
N LEU A 11 -24.93 -24.78 68.99
CA LEU A 11 -25.69 -24.12 67.91
C LEU A 11 -25.04 -22.79 67.49
N ILE A 12 -24.53 -22.03 68.46
CA ILE A 12 -23.85 -20.74 68.25
C ILE A 12 -22.59 -20.88 67.39
N GLU A 13 -21.87 -21.97 67.55
CA GLU A 13 -20.61 -22.24 66.87
C GLU A 13 -20.85 -22.63 65.40
N VAL A 14 -21.92 -23.39 65.13
CA VAL A 14 -22.37 -23.71 63.77
C VAL A 14 -22.85 -22.45 63.04
N VAL A 15 -23.62 -21.59 63.72
CA VAL A 15 -24.07 -20.31 63.15
C VAL A 15 -22.89 -19.37 62.87
N GLY A 16 -21.92 -19.30 63.79
CA GLY A 16 -20.69 -18.55 63.59
C GLY A 16 -19.87 -19.03 62.40
N ALA A 17 -19.68 -20.35 62.28
CA ALA A 17 -18.99 -20.95 61.14
C ALA A 17 -19.72 -20.71 59.81
N PHE A 18 -21.05 -20.81 59.79
CA PHE A 18 -21.86 -20.52 58.60
C PHE A 18 -21.76 -19.05 58.19
N PHE A 19 -21.89 -18.12 59.13
CA PHE A 19 -21.73 -16.69 58.87
C PHE A 19 -20.33 -16.36 58.31
N MET A 20 -19.28 -16.93 58.91
CA MET A 20 -17.92 -16.74 58.41
C MET A 20 -17.76 -17.30 56.99
N THR A 21 -18.36 -18.47 56.71
CA THR A 21 -18.34 -19.09 55.37
C THR A 21 -19.04 -18.19 54.35
N VAL A 22 -20.20 -17.63 54.68
CA VAL A 22 -20.92 -16.69 53.81
C VAL A 22 -20.10 -15.43 53.54
N LEU A 23 -19.46 -14.85 54.56
CA LEU A 23 -18.57 -13.70 54.37
C LEU A 23 -17.39 -14.05 53.46
N ILE A 24 -16.75 -15.19 53.67
CA ILE A 24 -15.65 -15.66 52.83
C ILE A 24 -16.13 -15.83 51.38
N LEU A 25 -17.27 -16.50 51.17
CA LEU A 25 -17.84 -16.68 49.84
C LEU A 25 -18.18 -15.35 49.18
N PHE A 26 -18.70 -14.37 49.93
CA PHE A 26 -18.99 -13.03 49.43
C PHE A 26 -17.70 -12.30 49.00
N PHE A 27 -16.66 -12.30 49.84
CA PHE A 27 -15.36 -11.70 49.50
C PHE A 27 -14.73 -12.38 48.29
N VAL A 28 -14.71 -13.71 48.27
CA VAL A 28 -14.17 -14.51 47.16
C VAL A 28 -14.92 -14.19 45.86
N THR A 29 -16.26 -14.23 45.88
CA THR A 29 -17.08 -13.90 44.71
C THR A 29 -16.84 -12.46 44.25
N GLY A 30 -16.79 -11.50 45.18
CA GLY A 30 -16.49 -10.10 44.88
C GLY A 30 -15.13 -9.92 44.20
N THR A 31 -14.08 -10.57 44.72
CA THR A 31 -12.75 -10.53 44.09
C THR A 31 -12.71 -11.19 42.72
N PHE A 32 -13.46 -12.27 42.48
CA PHE A 32 -13.53 -12.90 41.16
C PHE A 32 -14.26 -12.01 40.14
N VAL A 33 -15.37 -11.39 40.54
CA VAL A 33 -16.13 -10.46 39.67
C VAL A 33 -15.26 -9.25 39.32
N GLU A 34 -14.58 -8.67 40.28
CA GLU A 34 -13.73 -7.49 40.07
C GLU A 34 -12.51 -7.84 39.18
N ASN A 35 -11.83 -8.96 39.45
CA ASN A 35 -10.75 -9.44 38.57
C ASN A 35 -11.26 -9.71 37.14
N GLY A 36 -12.47 -10.26 36.99
CA GLY A 36 -13.10 -10.48 35.69
C GLY A 36 -13.32 -9.16 34.93
N ARG A 37 -13.88 -8.15 35.60
CA ARG A 37 -14.09 -6.81 35.03
C ARG A 37 -12.78 -6.15 34.62
N GLN A 38 -11.78 -6.15 35.49
CA GLN A 38 -10.46 -5.57 35.20
C GLN A 38 -9.79 -6.25 34.00
N ARG A 39 -9.87 -7.59 33.91
CA ARG A 39 -9.34 -8.33 32.74
C ARG A 39 -10.08 -7.99 31.45
N ALA A 40 -11.41 -7.91 31.49
CA ALA A 40 -12.21 -7.53 30.32
C ALA A 40 -11.84 -6.12 29.83
N GLN A 41 -11.73 -5.16 30.75
CA GLN A 41 -11.33 -3.79 30.43
C GLN A 41 -9.90 -3.70 29.88
N ALA A 42 -8.96 -4.43 30.47
CA ALA A 42 -7.58 -4.49 29.97
C ALA A 42 -7.51 -5.08 28.55
N THR A 43 -8.29 -6.12 28.30
CA THR A 43 -8.37 -6.78 26.97
C THR A 43 -9.00 -5.84 25.94
N ALA A 44 -10.07 -5.13 26.29
CA ALA A 44 -10.71 -4.15 25.40
C ALA A 44 -9.73 -3.03 25.02
N LEU A 45 -9.00 -2.48 25.99
CA LEU A 45 -8.00 -1.43 25.74
C LEU A 45 -6.82 -1.95 24.89
N MET A 46 -6.37 -3.18 25.13
CA MET A 46 -5.33 -3.79 24.29
C MET A 46 -5.81 -4.00 22.85
N ARG A 47 -7.06 -4.47 22.67
CA ARG A 47 -7.66 -4.68 21.34
C ARG A 47 -7.80 -3.37 20.59
N GLU A 48 -8.31 -2.32 21.23
CA GLU A 48 -8.40 -0.97 20.64
C GLU A 48 -7.02 -0.52 20.17
N ARG A 49 -6.01 -0.51 21.04
CA ARG A 49 -4.66 -0.04 20.68
C ARG A 49 -4.03 -0.82 19.53
N LEU A 50 -4.15 -2.15 19.54
CA LEU A 50 -3.62 -2.98 18.47
C LEU A 50 -4.35 -2.74 17.15
N SER A 51 -5.66 -2.54 17.19
CA SER A 51 -6.48 -2.18 16.02
C SER A 51 -6.05 -0.82 15.46
N THR A 52 -5.94 0.20 16.31
CA THR A 52 -5.49 1.55 15.93
C THR A 52 -4.10 1.50 15.28
N VAL A 53 -3.15 0.78 15.88
CA VAL A 53 -1.79 0.65 15.33
C VAL A 53 -1.79 -0.11 14.01
N ALA A 54 -2.53 -1.22 13.89
CA ALA A 54 -2.60 -1.98 12.65
C ALA A 54 -3.20 -1.17 11.50
N ALA A 55 -4.28 -0.43 11.77
CA ALA A 55 -4.90 0.47 10.80
C ALA A 55 -3.95 1.58 10.36
N LEU A 56 -3.28 2.23 11.32
CA LEU A 56 -2.28 3.26 11.00
C LEU A 56 -1.12 2.72 10.19
N GLU A 57 -0.60 1.54 10.51
CA GLU A 57 0.50 0.94 9.74
C GLU A 57 0.08 0.59 8.31
N GLN A 58 -1.18 0.21 8.08
CA GLN A 58 -1.70 -0.01 6.74
C GLN A 58 -1.76 1.30 5.93
N VAL A 59 -2.31 2.38 6.51
CA VAL A 59 -2.35 3.70 5.86
C VAL A 59 -0.92 4.21 5.60
N ARG A 60 -0.04 4.04 6.59
CA ARG A 60 1.38 4.41 6.51
C ARG A 60 2.10 3.68 5.38
N ALA A 61 1.85 2.38 5.23
CA ALA A 61 2.47 1.56 4.19
C ALA A 61 2.04 2.01 2.79
N ASP A 62 0.76 2.36 2.62
CA ASP A 62 0.27 2.91 1.34
C ASP A 62 0.93 4.25 1.01
N PHE A 63 0.99 5.19 1.96
CA PHE A 63 1.67 6.47 1.76
C PHE A 63 3.18 6.31 1.50
N ALA A 64 3.85 5.39 2.19
CA ALA A 64 5.26 5.11 1.95
C ALA A 64 5.52 4.57 0.53
N GLY A 65 4.53 3.93 -0.09
CA GLY A 65 4.57 3.48 -1.47
C GLY A 65 3.92 4.45 -2.48
N ALA A 66 3.58 5.67 -2.06
CA ALA A 66 2.87 6.62 -2.90
C ALA A 66 3.70 7.03 -4.12
N ILE A 67 3.02 7.19 -5.26
CA ILE A 67 3.62 7.53 -6.55
C ILE A 67 2.83 8.65 -7.18
N PHE A 68 3.57 9.57 -7.77
CA PHE A 68 3.04 10.63 -8.60
C PHE A 68 3.76 10.61 -9.94
N LEU A 69 3.00 10.52 -11.03
CA LEU A 69 3.53 10.76 -12.37
C LEU A 69 3.33 12.24 -12.68
N LYS A 70 4.33 12.85 -13.32
CA LYS A 70 4.22 14.22 -13.80
C LYS A 70 3.22 14.26 -14.95
N ARG A 71 2.30 15.21 -14.87
CA ARG A 71 1.36 15.55 -15.93
C ARG A 71 2.10 16.20 -17.10
N GLY A 72 1.76 15.82 -18.34
CA GLY A 72 2.25 16.49 -19.53
C GLY A 72 1.70 17.92 -19.63
N GLU A 73 2.39 18.80 -20.34
CA GLU A 73 1.95 20.21 -20.44
C GLU A 73 0.58 20.37 -21.13
N GLU A 74 0.25 19.45 -22.05
CA GLU A 74 -1.02 19.44 -22.80
C GLU A 74 -2.15 18.63 -22.13
N ASP A 75 -1.84 17.89 -21.06
CA ASP A 75 -2.82 17.05 -20.36
C ASP A 75 -3.81 17.91 -19.57
N ASP A 76 -5.10 17.60 -19.71
CA ASP A 76 -6.16 18.20 -18.90
C ASP A 76 -5.92 17.87 -17.40
N PRO A 77 -5.65 18.88 -16.54
CA PRO A 77 -5.45 18.64 -15.12
C PRO A 77 -6.64 17.92 -14.49
N ASP A 78 -7.84 18.21 -15.00
CA ASP A 78 -9.11 17.71 -14.48
C ASP A 78 -9.46 16.29 -14.93
N ALA A 79 -8.76 15.76 -15.94
CA ALA A 79 -8.85 14.37 -16.38
C ALA A 79 -7.56 13.56 -16.07
N TYR A 80 -6.58 14.15 -15.40
CA TYR A 80 -5.34 13.47 -15.06
C TYR A 80 -5.52 12.44 -13.93
N PRO A 81 -5.18 11.15 -14.09
CA PRO A 81 -5.49 10.12 -13.09
C PRO A 81 -4.48 10.01 -11.94
N TRP A 82 -3.29 10.60 -12.07
CA TRP A 82 -2.25 10.53 -11.05
C TRP A 82 -2.31 11.75 -10.15
N ARG A 83 -3.21 11.72 -9.17
CA ARG A 83 -3.39 12.83 -8.21
C ARG A 83 -3.23 12.36 -6.79
N VAL A 84 -2.81 13.31 -5.96
CA VAL A 84 -2.87 13.20 -4.50
C VAL A 84 -3.90 14.21 -4.03
N LEU A 85 -4.95 13.70 -3.41
CA LEU A 85 -6.07 14.48 -2.90
C LEU A 85 -6.25 14.21 -1.41
N GLY A 86 -6.42 15.28 -0.66
CA GLY A 86 -6.88 15.31 0.73
C GLY A 86 -8.02 16.30 0.84
N THR A 87 -9.22 15.78 1.04
CA THR A 87 -10.47 16.53 1.07
C THR A 87 -11.28 16.19 2.33
N ALA A 88 -12.46 16.80 2.44
CA ALA A 88 -13.37 16.65 3.57
C ALA A 88 -12.68 17.06 4.89
N PRO A 89 -12.52 18.37 5.15
CA PRO A 89 -11.78 18.86 6.29
C PRO A 89 -12.46 18.43 7.60
N GLY A 90 -11.67 17.91 8.52
CA GLY A 90 -12.05 17.57 9.89
C GLY A 90 -11.09 18.19 10.90
N GLU A 91 -11.31 17.91 12.18
CA GLU A 91 -10.51 18.47 13.29
C GLU A 91 -9.02 18.13 13.19
N LEU A 92 -8.68 16.99 12.59
CA LEU A 92 -7.31 16.49 12.47
C LEU A 92 -6.76 16.56 11.03
N GLY A 93 -7.38 17.34 10.14
CA GLY A 93 -7.03 17.43 8.73
C GLY A 93 -8.03 16.73 7.81
N SER A 94 -7.57 16.27 6.65
CA SER A 94 -8.40 15.63 5.63
C SER A 94 -8.94 14.29 6.13
N THR A 95 -10.26 14.10 6.08
CA THR A 95 -10.92 12.83 6.46
C THR A 95 -11.10 11.88 5.27
N ALA A 96 -10.97 12.41 4.05
CA ALA A 96 -10.95 11.65 2.82
C ALA A 96 -9.63 11.91 2.08
N VAL A 97 -8.91 10.85 1.72
CA VAL A 97 -7.66 10.95 0.96
C VAL A 97 -7.64 9.96 -0.18
N ARG A 98 -6.98 10.31 -1.28
CA ARG A 98 -6.88 9.49 -2.47
C ARG A 98 -5.54 9.70 -3.17
N PHE A 99 -4.89 8.61 -3.54
CA PHE A 99 -3.59 8.63 -4.21
C PHE A 99 -3.25 7.27 -4.83
N VAL A 100 -2.23 7.22 -5.68
CA VAL A 100 -1.72 5.98 -6.26
C VAL A 100 -0.53 5.46 -5.45
N THR A 101 -0.47 4.14 -5.24
CA THR A 101 0.58 3.48 -4.46
C THR A 101 1.08 2.18 -5.09
N GLN A 102 2.33 1.82 -4.79
CA GLN A 102 2.94 0.51 -5.08
C GLN A 102 2.73 -0.53 -3.98
N ALA A 103 2.11 -0.17 -2.85
CA ALA A 103 1.92 -1.05 -1.70
C ALA A 103 0.85 -2.15 -1.91
N GLY A 104 0.41 -2.38 -3.14
CA GLY A 104 -0.56 -3.42 -3.49
C GLY A 104 0.05 -4.83 -3.56
N PRO A 105 -0.71 -5.89 -3.24
CA PRO A 105 -0.27 -7.26 -3.47
C PRO A 105 -0.04 -7.49 -4.98
N ARG A 106 1.14 -8.00 -5.34
CA ARG A 106 1.45 -8.38 -6.72
C ARG A 106 0.63 -9.62 -7.09
N VAL A 107 -0.44 -9.42 -7.85
CA VAL A 107 -1.40 -10.50 -8.19
C VAL A 107 -0.74 -11.61 -9.01
N ASN A 108 0.30 -11.31 -9.82
CA ASN A 108 1.14 -12.33 -10.45
C ASN A 108 2.48 -11.73 -10.96
N PRO A 109 3.65 -12.10 -10.43
CA PRO A 109 4.93 -11.58 -10.92
C PRO A 109 5.24 -11.99 -12.37
N ALA A 110 4.60 -13.04 -12.89
CA ALA A 110 4.84 -13.54 -14.25
C ALA A 110 4.15 -12.73 -15.37
N ASN A 111 3.14 -11.92 -15.05
CA ASN A 111 2.32 -11.23 -16.05
C ASN A 111 2.74 -9.79 -16.35
N GLY A 112 3.87 -9.31 -15.81
CA GLY A 112 4.33 -7.93 -16.02
C GLY A 112 3.32 -6.85 -15.60
N SER A 113 2.31 -7.21 -14.79
CA SER A 113 1.29 -6.25 -14.35
C SER A 113 1.94 -5.25 -13.40
N SER A 114 1.83 -3.96 -13.72
CA SER A 114 2.25 -2.89 -12.81
C SER A 114 1.57 -3.09 -11.46
N ALA A 115 2.35 -3.09 -10.38
CA ALA A 115 1.87 -3.26 -9.00
C ALA A 115 1.15 -2.01 -8.47
N TRP A 116 0.75 -1.11 -9.36
CA TRP A 116 0.23 0.21 -9.06
C TRP A 116 -1.27 0.11 -8.86
N VAL A 117 -1.71 0.56 -7.70
CA VAL A 117 -3.12 0.57 -7.32
C VAL A 117 -3.49 1.95 -6.85
N GLU A 118 -4.67 2.39 -7.25
CA GLU A 118 -5.26 3.57 -6.65
C GLU A 118 -5.92 3.16 -5.33
N VAL A 119 -5.66 3.96 -4.30
CA VAL A 119 -6.25 3.78 -2.98
C VAL A 119 -6.99 5.05 -2.57
N ALA A 120 -8.10 4.87 -1.88
CA ALA A 120 -8.75 5.96 -1.16
C ALA A 120 -9.07 5.51 0.27
N TYR A 121 -8.89 6.41 1.22
CA TYR A 121 -9.32 6.25 2.60
C TYR A 121 -10.36 7.30 2.92
N PHE A 122 -11.44 6.91 3.58
CA PHE A 122 -12.51 7.81 3.97
C PHE A 122 -13.26 7.28 5.19
N VAL A 123 -13.80 8.18 5.99
CA VAL A 123 -14.69 7.82 7.10
C VAL A 123 -16.13 7.84 6.61
N ALA A 124 -16.85 6.76 6.84
CA ALA A 124 -18.27 6.65 6.56
C ALA A 124 -18.94 5.70 7.55
N GLU A 125 -20.23 5.90 7.78
CA GLU A 125 -21.03 4.97 8.58
C GLU A 125 -21.16 3.62 7.88
N ASP A 126 -21.06 2.56 8.67
CA ASP A 126 -21.39 1.21 8.23
C ASP A 126 -22.92 0.97 8.26
N VAL A 127 -23.38 -0.21 7.83
CA VAL A 127 -24.82 -0.57 7.80
C VAL A 127 -25.52 -0.38 9.15
N ASP A 128 -24.79 -0.59 10.25
CA ASP A 128 -25.30 -0.45 11.62
C ASP A 128 -25.16 0.97 12.19
N GLY A 129 -24.75 1.95 11.37
CA GLY A 129 -24.50 3.34 11.79
C GLY A 129 -23.12 3.55 12.45
N THR A 130 -22.29 2.51 12.56
CA THR A 130 -20.97 2.60 13.19
C THR A 130 -19.99 3.39 12.31
N PRO A 131 -19.35 4.46 12.81
CA PRO A 131 -18.34 5.19 12.04
C PRO A 131 -17.14 4.29 11.77
N THR A 132 -16.80 4.11 10.50
CA THR A 132 -15.80 3.14 10.04
C THR A 132 -14.82 3.82 9.09
N LEU A 133 -13.53 3.54 9.27
CA LEU A 133 -12.50 3.90 8.31
C LEU A 133 -12.50 2.86 7.21
N TRP A 134 -12.86 3.30 6.01
CA TRP A 134 -12.87 2.49 4.81
C TRP A 134 -11.60 2.71 4.02
N ARG A 135 -11.20 1.66 3.31
CA ARG A 135 -10.20 1.71 2.25
C ARG A 135 -10.78 1.12 0.99
N TRP A 136 -10.86 1.94 -0.03
CA TRP A 136 -11.20 1.55 -1.39
C TRP A 136 -9.94 1.34 -2.22
N ARG A 137 -10.03 0.42 -3.19
CA ARG A 137 -8.94 0.05 -4.09
C ARG A 137 -9.45 -0.19 -5.51
N ALA A 138 -8.77 0.40 -6.49
CA ALA A 138 -8.92 0.06 -7.90
C ALA A 138 -7.62 -0.54 -8.48
N PRO A 139 -7.70 -1.67 -9.22
CA PRO A 139 -6.57 -2.20 -9.97
C PRO A 139 -6.29 -1.32 -11.20
N ARG A 140 -5.06 -0.77 -11.28
CA ARG A 140 -4.65 0.33 -12.16
C ARG A 140 -5.43 1.64 -11.88
N PRO A 141 -4.80 2.81 -12.04
CA PRO A 141 -5.57 4.06 -12.06
C PRO A 141 -6.65 3.95 -13.14
N PRO A 142 -7.92 4.27 -12.84
CA PRO A 142 -8.98 4.17 -13.82
C PRO A 142 -8.67 5.08 -15.01
N SER A 143 -9.05 4.65 -16.21
CA SER A 143 -8.95 5.47 -17.44
C SER A 143 -9.84 6.70 -17.39
N GLU A 144 -10.84 6.69 -16.50
CA GLU A 144 -11.71 7.81 -16.21
C GLU A 144 -11.52 8.24 -14.75
N VAL A 145 -11.21 9.51 -14.54
CA VAL A 145 -11.01 10.06 -13.20
C VAL A 145 -12.36 10.24 -12.52
N ALA A 146 -12.74 9.30 -11.66
CA ALA A 146 -13.85 9.53 -10.74
C ALA A 146 -13.45 10.66 -9.77
N ARG A 147 -14.25 11.73 -9.68
CA ARG A 147 -13.97 12.84 -8.73
C ARG A 147 -14.55 12.59 -7.34
N ASP A 148 -15.59 11.77 -7.26
CA ASP A 148 -16.29 11.53 -6.02
C ASP A 148 -15.48 10.63 -5.08
N VAL A 149 -15.62 10.89 -3.78
CA VAL A 149 -15.10 10.00 -2.74
C VAL A 149 -15.83 8.65 -2.88
N PRO A 150 -15.11 7.52 -2.92
CA PRO A 150 -15.76 6.21 -2.99
C PRO A 150 -16.70 5.97 -1.81
N ARG A 151 -17.65 5.07 -1.99
CA ARG A 151 -18.65 4.71 -1.00
C ARG A 151 -18.34 3.35 -0.36
N PRO A 152 -18.88 3.07 0.83
CA PRO A 152 -18.76 1.76 1.47
C PRO A 152 -19.21 0.58 0.60
N ASP A 153 -20.21 0.78 -0.26
CA ASP A 153 -20.79 -0.23 -1.15
C ASP A 153 -20.07 -0.39 -2.49
N ASP A 154 -19.11 0.49 -2.81
CA ASP A 154 -18.36 0.41 -4.06
C ASP A 154 -17.49 -0.87 -4.11
N PRO A 155 -17.38 -1.52 -5.28
CA PRO A 155 -16.45 -2.63 -5.46
C PRO A 155 -15.02 -2.21 -5.12
N GLY A 156 -14.35 -2.98 -4.25
CA GLY A 156 -12.99 -2.69 -3.80
C GLY A 156 -12.91 -1.96 -2.45
N SER A 157 -14.03 -1.51 -1.90
CA SER A 157 -14.13 -0.99 -0.53
C SER A 157 -13.96 -2.10 0.50
N SER A 158 -13.21 -1.81 1.55
CA SER A 158 -12.94 -2.73 2.66
C SER A 158 -12.78 -1.97 3.98
N ARG A 159 -13.27 -2.53 5.07
CA ARG A 159 -13.15 -1.93 6.41
C ARG A 159 -11.71 -2.05 6.91
N VAL A 160 -11.14 -0.95 7.39
CA VAL A 160 -9.80 -0.90 7.99
C VAL A 160 -9.90 -0.86 9.51
N ALA A 161 -10.75 0.02 10.03
CA ALA A 161 -11.03 0.13 11.45
C ALA A 161 -12.49 0.49 11.67
N VAL A 162 -13.10 -0.10 12.69
CA VAL A 162 -14.46 0.22 13.15
C VAL A 162 -14.38 1.08 14.39
N ASP A 163 -15.50 1.73 14.73
CA ASP A 163 -15.64 2.61 15.89
C ASP A 163 -14.65 3.79 15.82
N VAL A 164 -14.55 4.45 14.68
CA VAL A 164 -13.64 5.60 14.49
C VAL A 164 -14.18 6.81 15.23
N ALA A 165 -13.44 7.28 16.24
CA ALA A 165 -13.73 8.53 16.93
C ALA A 165 -13.23 9.72 16.12
N ASN A 166 -11.97 9.66 15.69
CA ASN A 166 -11.33 10.70 14.88
C ASN A 166 -10.35 10.07 13.88
N PHE A 167 -10.33 10.61 12.67
CA PHE A 167 -9.33 10.31 11.66
C PHE A 167 -8.97 11.60 10.93
N GLY A 168 -7.70 11.76 10.55
CA GLY A 168 -7.29 12.90 9.76
C GLY A 168 -5.90 12.72 9.18
N VAL A 169 -5.68 13.36 8.04
CA VAL A 169 -4.38 13.44 7.38
C VAL A 169 -4.01 14.90 7.18
N ARG A 170 -2.83 15.28 7.66
CA ARG A 170 -2.22 16.58 7.41
C ARG A 170 -1.02 16.41 6.49
N TRP A 171 -0.73 17.46 5.74
CA TRP A 171 0.22 17.44 4.63
C TRP A 171 1.32 18.45 4.88
N LEU A 172 2.58 18.07 4.70
CA LEU A 172 3.71 18.99 4.80
C LEU A 172 4.07 19.48 3.40
N ASP A 173 3.96 20.78 3.15
CA ASP A 173 4.38 21.40 1.89
C ASP A 173 5.91 21.57 1.81
N ALA A 174 6.40 22.06 0.66
CA ALA A 174 7.82 22.27 0.40
C ALA A 174 8.40 23.42 1.27
N GLU A 175 7.56 24.34 1.72
CA GLU A 175 7.89 25.44 2.62
C GLU A 175 7.99 24.99 4.10
N GLY A 176 7.57 23.76 4.41
CA GLY A 176 7.57 23.17 5.75
C GLY A 176 6.33 23.52 6.59
N THR A 177 5.26 23.95 5.95
CA THR A 177 3.96 24.24 6.57
C THR A 177 3.06 23.01 6.54
N TRP A 178 2.36 22.77 7.65
CA TRP A 178 1.34 21.72 7.73
C TRP A 178 -0.02 22.26 7.25
N LEU A 179 -0.56 21.63 6.21
CA LEU A 179 -1.85 21.91 5.61
C LEU A 179 -2.86 20.82 5.98
N ASP A 180 -4.12 21.22 6.13
CA ASP A 180 -5.21 20.31 6.51
C ASP A 180 -5.90 19.68 5.28
N GLU A 181 -5.67 20.24 4.10
CA GLU A 181 -6.14 19.78 2.79
C GLU A 181 -4.99 19.77 1.79
N TRP A 182 -5.12 18.96 0.74
CA TRP A 182 -4.14 18.90 -0.34
C TRP A 182 -4.83 18.61 -1.66
N ASP A 183 -4.44 19.33 -2.71
CA ASP A 183 -4.93 19.06 -4.07
C ASP A 183 -3.79 19.25 -5.07
N SER A 184 -3.31 18.14 -5.62
CA SER A 184 -2.25 18.15 -6.63
C SER A 184 -2.75 18.51 -8.04
N THR A 185 -4.05 18.72 -8.26
CA THR A 185 -4.67 18.88 -9.59
C THR A 185 -4.06 20.07 -10.36
N PHE A 186 -3.94 21.20 -9.69
CA PHE A 186 -3.47 22.46 -10.29
C PHE A 186 -2.08 22.87 -9.80
N ALA A 187 -1.47 22.06 -8.94
CA ALA A 187 -0.13 22.31 -8.43
C ALA A 187 0.91 22.15 -9.56
N PRO A 188 1.96 22.99 -9.59
CA PRO A 188 3.15 22.72 -10.40
C PRO A 188 3.72 21.34 -10.04
N PRO A 189 4.31 20.59 -11.01
CA PRO A 189 4.80 19.23 -10.75
C PRO A 189 5.73 19.13 -9.54
N GLU A 190 6.64 20.09 -9.38
CA GLU A 190 7.61 20.17 -8.27
C GLU A 190 6.94 20.28 -6.89
N LEU A 191 5.70 20.79 -6.83
CA LEU A 191 4.92 21.03 -5.61
C LEU A 191 3.67 20.13 -5.54
N ALA A 192 3.50 19.21 -6.49
CA ALA A 192 2.31 18.38 -6.57
C ALA A 192 2.30 17.25 -5.53
N MET A 193 3.50 16.83 -5.10
CA MET A 193 3.68 15.86 -4.01
C MET A 193 4.07 16.59 -2.72
N PRO A 194 3.40 16.32 -1.59
CA PRO A 194 3.83 16.83 -0.30
C PRO A 194 5.13 16.15 0.15
N GLU A 195 5.92 16.82 0.98
CA GLU A 195 7.19 16.32 1.54
C GLU A 195 6.94 15.21 2.58
N ALA A 196 5.85 15.33 3.33
CA ALA A 196 5.44 14.35 4.32
C ALA A 196 3.93 14.39 4.57
N VAL A 197 3.42 13.33 5.21
CA VAL A 197 2.07 13.28 5.75
C VAL A 197 2.10 12.93 7.24
N GLU A 198 1.15 13.49 7.99
CA GLU A 198 0.85 13.09 9.37
C GLU A 198 -0.54 12.46 9.39
N ILE A 199 -0.58 11.16 9.68
CA ILE A 199 -1.80 10.36 9.76
C ILE A 199 -2.17 10.24 11.23
N SER A 200 -3.38 10.64 11.57
CA SER A 200 -3.92 10.60 12.93
C SER A 200 -5.16 9.71 12.98
N LEU A 201 -5.23 8.81 13.97
CA LEU A 201 -6.37 7.92 14.19
C LEU A 201 -6.64 7.74 15.68
N GLN A 202 -7.92 7.77 16.03
CA GLN A 202 -8.44 7.48 17.35
C GLN A 202 -9.70 6.64 17.19
N LEU A 203 -9.76 5.52 17.91
CA LEU A 203 -10.94 4.66 17.95
C LEU A 203 -11.69 4.86 19.27
N MET A 204 -12.99 4.67 19.27
CA MET A 204 -13.80 4.58 20.48
C MET A 204 -13.41 3.33 21.25
N ARG A 205 -13.62 3.40 22.56
CA ARG A 205 -13.45 2.27 23.46
C ARG A 205 -14.47 2.33 24.58
N PRO A 206 -14.76 1.18 25.23
CA PRO A 206 -15.59 1.18 26.42
C PRO A 206 -15.06 2.15 27.49
N ALA A 207 -15.96 2.98 28.01
CA ALA A 207 -15.68 3.90 29.09
C ALA A 207 -15.37 3.13 30.38
N ARG A 208 -14.37 3.60 31.14
CA ARG A 208 -14.17 3.12 32.51
C ARG A 208 -15.13 3.82 33.46
N PRO A 209 -15.48 3.20 34.59
CA PRO A 209 -16.30 3.86 35.61
C PRO A 209 -15.72 5.22 35.99
N GLY A 210 -16.51 6.28 35.83
CA GLY A 210 -16.12 7.66 36.13
C GLY A 210 -15.28 8.38 35.08
N GLU A 211 -15.04 7.77 33.92
CA GLU A 211 -14.25 8.37 32.83
C GLU A 211 -15.06 9.25 31.89
N ALA A 212 -16.33 8.91 31.66
CA ALA A 212 -17.23 9.71 30.84
C ALA A 212 -17.77 10.89 31.69
N THR A 213 -16.94 11.93 31.82
CA THR A 213 -17.22 13.08 32.68
C THR A 213 -18.24 14.05 32.09
N GLU A 214 -18.31 14.13 30.76
CA GLU A 214 -19.21 15.04 30.05
C GLU A 214 -20.60 14.43 29.88
N ASP A 215 -20.66 13.12 29.63
CA ASP A 215 -21.89 12.34 29.58
C ASP A 215 -21.75 11.08 30.46
N PRO A 216 -22.30 11.08 31.68
CA PRO A 216 -22.23 9.95 32.60
C PRO A 216 -22.92 8.67 32.08
N GLU A 217 -23.80 8.79 31.08
CA GLU A 217 -24.50 7.65 30.46
C GLU A 217 -23.72 7.08 29.26
N ALA A 218 -22.69 7.79 28.76
CA ALA A 218 -21.89 7.32 27.65
C ALA A 218 -21.16 6.02 28.01
N THR A 219 -21.41 4.99 27.20
CA THR A 219 -20.80 3.68 27.36
C THR A 219 -19.43 3.57 26.68
N GLU A 220 -19.13 4.52 25.79
CA GLU A 220 -17.88 4.59 25.04
C GLU A 220 -17.29 5.99 25.09
N VAL A 221 -15.97 6.06 25.04
CA VAL A 221 -15.20 7.31 25.01
C VAL A 221 -14.09 7.19 23.96
N PRO A 222 -13.61 8.30 23.39
CA PRO A 222 -12.45 8.28 22.52
C PRO A 222 -11.23 7.65 23.21
N GLY A 223 -10.52 6.80 22.46
CA GLY A 223 -9.29 6.13 22.85
C GLY A 223 -8.10 7.08 22.94
N LEU A 224 -6.88 6.53 22.87
CA LEU A 224 -5.69 7.36 22.79
C LEU A 224 -5.46 7.76 21.32
N LEU A 225 -5.39 9.06 21.03
CA LEU A 225 -5.00 9.53 19.70
C LEU A 225 -3.59 9.00 19.36
N GLN A 226 -3.49 8.28 18.25
CA GLN A 226 -2.23 7.80 17.69
C GLN A 226 -1.95 8.55 16.40
N ALA A 227 -0.71 9.02 16.24
CA ALA A 227 -0.25 9.67 15.03
C ALA A 227 0.99 8.99 14.46
N ARG A 228 1.14 9.04 13.13
CA ARG A 228 2.30 8.56 12.38
C ARG A 228 2.67 9.56 11.30
N ARG A 229 3.96 9.88 11.21
CA ARG A 229 4.51 10.70 10.13
C ARG A 229 5.19 9.82 9.09
N VAL A 230 4.97 10.15 7.82
CA VAL A 230 5.58 9.46 6.67
C VAL A 230 6.22 10.50 5.78
N ALA A 231 7.53 10.40 5.60
CA ALA A 231 8.23 11.19 4.58
C ALA A 231 7.94 10.58 3.21
N LEU A 232 7.62 11.42 2.24
CA LEU A 232 7.29 11.05 0.88
C LEU A 232 8.51 11.32 -0.01
N ALA A 233 9.47 10.39 0.00
CA ALA A 233 10.77 10.59 -0.62
C ALA A 233 10.77 10.54 -2.17
N MET A 234 9.63 10.20 -2.78
CA MET A 234 9.53 10.03 -4.23
C MET A 234 9.25 11.36 -4.90
N LYS A 235 10.21 11.81 -5.72
CA LYS A 235 9.99 12.92 -6.64
C LYS A 235 8.99 12.51 -7.74
N PRO A 236 8.22 13.47 -8.29
CA PRO A 236 7.40 13.26 -9.48
C PRO A 236 8.19 12.54 -10.58
N LEU A 237 7.66 11.42 -11.07
CA LEU A 237 8.26 10.66 -12.16
C LEU A 237 7.89 11.32 -13.49
N ASP A 238 8.88 11.87 -14.17
CA ASP A 238 8.74 12.37 -15.54
C ASP A 238 8.99 11.24 -16.54
N VAL A 239 7.89 10.67 -17.05
CA VAL A 239 7.95 9.51 -17.95
C VAL A 239 8.60 9.89 -19.28
N GLU A 240 8.37 11.10 -19.78
CA GLU A 240 8.98 11.57 -21.03
C GLU A 240 10.48 11.71 -20.88
N ALA A 241 10.94 12.30 -19.77
CA ALA A 241 12.37 12.37 -19.46
C ALA A 241 12.99 10.98 -19.29
N LEU A 242 12.29 10.03 -18.67
CA LEU A 242 12.76 8.64 -18.54
C LEU A 242 12.83 7.92 -19.89
N ILE A 243 11.85 8.13 -20.79
CA ILE A 243 11.86 7.59 -22.14
C ILE A 243 13.00 8.23 -22.94
N ALA A 244 13.18 9.55 -22.86
CA ALA A 244 14.27 10.25 -23.54
C ALA A 244 15.64 9.73 -23.07
N LEU A 245 15.84 9.58 -21.75
CA LEU A 245 17.06 9.00 -21.19
C LEU A 245 17.29 7.54 -21.65
N ALA A 246 16.23 6.74 -21.73
CA ALA A 246 16.31 5.37 -22.23
C ALA A 246 16.60 5.31 -23.74
N THR A 247 16.13 6.31 -24.50
CA THR A 247 16.34 6.43 -25.95
C THR A 247 17.74 6.98 -26.25
N GLU A 248 18.28 7.89 -25.44
CA GLU A 248 19.67 8.37 -25.51
C GLU A 248 20.68 7.31 -25.08
N ALA A 249 20.32 6.46 -24.11
CA ALA A 249 21.09 5.24 -23.80
C ALA A 249 20.99 4.16 -24.91
N GLY A 250 20.14 4.40 -25.92
CA GLY A 250 19.95 3.61 -27.12
C GLY A 250 20.53 4.27 -28.38
N GLU A 251 21.60 5.08 -28.27
CA GLU A 251 22.57 5.11 -29.38
C GLU A 251 23.06 3.68 -29.54
N GLU A 252 22.58 2.99 -30.59
CA GLU A 252 23.04 1.67 -30.98
C GLU A 252 24.57 1.70 -30.94
N PRO A 253 25.23 0.83 -30.13
CA PRO A 253 26.68 0.73 -30.24
C PRO A 253 26.96 0.44 -31.71
N GLU A 254 27.94 1.14 -32.31
CA GLU A 254 28.41 0.87 -33.68
C GLU A 254 28.64 -0.65 -33.81
N CYS A 255 27.61 -1.37 -34.26
CA CYS A 255 27.66 -2.80 -34.33
C CYS A 255 28.32 -3.12 -35.66
N VAL A 256 29.23 -4.09 -35.65
CA VAL A 256 29.82 -4.57 -36.90
C VAL A 256 28.68 -5.12 -37.76
N THR A 257 28.39 -4.44 -38.87
CA THR A 257 27.31 -4.86 -39.77
C THR A 257 27.73 -6.09 -40.54
N ILE A 258 26.77 -6.81 -41.12
CA ILE A 258 27.06 -7.97 -41.97
C ILE A 258 28.02 -7.57 -43.11
N ASP A 259 27.82 -6.41 -43.74
CA ASP A 259 28.72 -5.91 -44.80
C ASP A 259 30.15 -5.65 -44.30
N GLN A 260 30.28 -5.05 -43.11
CA GLN A 260 31.59 -4.79 -42.50
C GLN A 260 32.31 -6.11 -42.13
N CYS A 261 31.57 -7.11 -41.66
CA CYS A 261 32.10 -8.45 -41.42
C CYS A 261 32.55 -9.14 -42.72
N LEU A 262 31.72 -9.07 -43.77
CA LEU A 262 32.03 -9.67 -45.08
C LEU A 262 33.21 -8.99 -45.78
N ALA A 263 33.48 -7.72 -45.47
CA ALA A 263 34.65 -7.00 -45.98
C ALA A 263 35.98 -7.50 -45.38
N GLN A 264 35.95 -8.24 -44.26
CA GLN A 264 37.14 -8.72 -43.56
C GLN A 264 37.64 -10.09 -44.03
N GLY A 265 36.93 -10.80 -44.91
CA GLY A 265 37.34 -12.14 -45.36
C GLY A 265 36.54 -12.71 -46.52
N ASP A 266 36.55 -14.03 -46.65
CA ASP A 266 35.88 -14.72 -47.76
C ASP A 266 34.35 -14.64 -47.63
N SER A 267 33.72 -14.02 -48.64
CA SER A 267 32.27 -13.84 -48.76
C SER A 267 31.62 -14.76 -49.80
N ALA A 268 32.37 -15.72 -50.37
CA ALA A 268 31.85 -16.64 -51.38
C ALA A 268 30.68 -17.49 -50.85
N TRP A 269 30.77 -17.94 -49.59
CA TRP A 269 29.69 -18.69 -48.93
C TRP A 269 28.41 -17.85 -48.79
N TYR A 270 28.53 -16.54 -48.60
CA TYR A 270 27.42 -15.63 -48.41
C TYR A 270 26.68 -15.39 -49.74
N GLN A 271 27.43 -15.14 -50.82
CA GLN A 271 26.87 -15.01 -52.17
C GLN A 271 26.20 -16.30 -52.63
N GLN A 272 26.80 -17.46 -52.33
CA GLN A 272 26.20 -18.76 -52.63
C GLN A 272 24.92 -18.99 -51.82
N LEU A 273 24.90 -18.63 -50.54
CA LEU A 273 23.71 -18.76 -49.69
C LEU A 273 22.55 -17.90 -50.19
N LEU A 274 22.82 -16.66 -50.63
CA LEU A 274 21.79 -15.80 -51.24
C LEU A 274 21.30 -16.35 -52.59
N ALA A 275 22.21 -16.89 -53.42
CA ALA A 275 21.87 -17.49 -54.71
C ALA A 275 21.02 -18.77 -54.56
N ASP A 276 21.28 -19.56 -53.52
CA ASP A 276 20.55 -20.78 -53.17
C ASP A 276 19.23 -20.50 -52.41
N GLY A 277 18.77 -19.24 -52.41
CA GLY A 277 17.52 -18.84 -51.76
C GLY A 277 17.54 -19.01 -50.23
N CYS A 278 18.72 -18.84 -49.61
CA CYS A 278 18.94 -18.92 -48.17
C CYS A 278 18.48 -20.25 -47.55
N GLY A 279 18.53 -21.35 -48.31
CA GLY A 279 18.05 -22.65 -47.85
C GLY A 279 16.54 -22.74 -47.66
N GLY A 280 15.77 -21.82 -48.26
CA GLY A 280 14.31 -21.74 -48.15
C GLY A 280 13.80 -20.96 -46.93
N ASP A 281 14.67 -20.26 -46.20
CA ASP A 281 14.28 -19.38 -45.09
C ASP A 281 14.16 -17.93 -45.58
N ASP A 282 12.93 -17.50 -45.81
CA ASP A 282 12.62 -16.14 -46.28
C ASP A 282 13.08 -15.05 -45.31
N LYS A 283 12.99 -15.32 -43.99
CA LYS A 283 13.37 -14.35 -42.95
C LYS A 283 14.88 -14.18 -42.89
N LEU A 284 15.63 -15.27 -43.02
CA LEU A 284 17.08 -15.22 -43.19
C LEU A 284 17.44 -14.45 -44.45
N CYS A 285 16.75 -14.69 -45.56
CA CYS A 285 17.01 -14.02 -46.82
C CYS A 285 16.76 -12.51 -46.78
N GLU A 286 15.72 -12.06 -46.08
CA GLU A 286 15.51 -10.64 -45.81
C GLU A 286 16.61 -10.07 -44.92
N THR A 287 16.96 -10.79 -43.85
CA THR A 287 18.01 -10.37 -42.90
C THR A 287 19.37 -10.22 -43.58
N LEU A 288 19.75 -11.16 -44.45
CA LEU A 288 21.00 -11.09 -45.21
C LEU A 288 20.93 -10.00 -46.29
N LYS A 289 19.80 -9.79 -46.98
CA LYS A 289 19.67 -8.72 -47.99
C LYS A 289 19.80 -7.31 -47.40
N ASP A 290 19.47 -7.11 -46.12
CA ASP A 290 19.68 -5.85 -45.40
C ASP A 290 21.04 -5.82 -44.65
N SER A 291 22.08 -6.36 -45.29
CA SER A 291 23.40 -6.57 -44.69
C SER A 291 24.11 -5.30 -44.23
N ALA A 292 23.81 -4.15 -44.86
CA ALA A 292 24.36 -2.85 -44.49
C ALA A 292 23.79 -2.30 -43.18
N LYS A 293 22.62 -2.78 -42.74
CA LYS A 293 21.89 -2.27 -41.57
C LYS A 293 21.73 -3.30 -40.46
N THR A 294 22.00 -4.57 -40.77
CA THR A 294 21.84 -5.65 -39.80
C THR A 294 23.16 -5.89 -39.05
N CYS A 295 23.11 -5.85 -37.73
CA CYS A 295 24.23 -6.21 -36.86
C CYS A 295 24.60 -7.70 -37.00
N TRP A 296 25.90 -8.01 -37.00
CA TRP A 296 26.37 -9.40 -37.06
C TRP A 296 25.91 -10.25 -35.88
N SER A 297 25.75 -9.64 -34.69
CA SER A 297 25.23 -10.29 -33.49
C SER A 297 23.84 -10.90 -33.70
N THR A 298 23.01 -10.31 -34.57
CA THR A 298 21.68 -10.84 -34.96
C THR A 298 21.82 -12.17 -35.69
N ILE A 299 22.82 -12.32 -36.56
CA ILE A 299 23.12 -13.57 -37.27
C ILE A 299 23.71 -14.61 -36.31
N GLN A 300 24.58 -14.22 -35.38
CA GLN A 300 25.14 -15.12 -34.36
C GLN A 300 24.07 -15.72 -33.44
N THR A 301 23.13 -14.91 -32.99
CA THR A 301 22.06 -15.36 -32.08
C THR A 301 20.98 -16.14 -32.82
N THR A 302 20.56 -15.68 -34.00
CA THR A 302 19.40 -16.27 -34.70
C THR A 302 19.80 -17.44 -35.60
N TYR A 303 20.99 -17.40 -36.19
CA TYR A 303 21.47 -18.37 -37.17
C TYR A 303 22.93 -18.81 -36.92
N PRO A 304 23.22 -19.46 -35.77
CA PRO A 304 24.59 -19.76 -35.34
C PRO A 304 25.36 -20.65 -36.33
N ALA A 305 24.66 -21.55 -37.06
CA ALA A 305 25.26 -22.40 -38.08
C ALA A 305 25.78 -21.61 -39.31
N ILE A 306 25.18 -20.45 -39.57
CA ILE A 306 25.58 -19.52 -40.64
C ILE A 306 26.70 -18.64 -40.11
N ALA A 307 26.56 -18.14 -38.89
CA ALA A 307 27.59 -17.32 -38.24
C ALA A 307 28.95 -18.05 -38.13
N ALA A 308 28.94 -19.37 -37.91
CA ALA A 308 30.14 -20.19 -37.84
C ALA A 308 30.94 -20.27 -39.15
N ARG A 309 30.37 -19.83 -40.28
CA ARG A 309 31.04 -19.79 -41.59
C ARG A 309 31.77 -18.47 -41.86
N ALA A 310 31.55 -17.47 -41.03
CA ALA A 310 32.14 -16.15 -41.20
C ALA A 310 33.58 -16.06 -40.69
N PRO A 311 34.35 -15.04 -41.12
CA PRO A 311 35.68 -14.77 -40.61
C PRO A 311 35.69 -14.61 -39.08
N ALA A 312 36.76 -15.07 -38.42
CA ALA A 312 36.92 -14.97 -36.97
C ALA A 312 36.93 -13.52 -36.44
N GLY A 313 37.19 -12.52 -37.30
CA GLY A 313 37.16 -11.10 -36.95
C GLY A 313 35.76 -10.51 -36.75
N CYS A 314 34.70 -11.26 -37.08
CA CYS A 314 33.33 -10.76 -36.93
C CYS A 314 32.75 -10.94 -35.52
N SER A 315 33.46 -11.61 -34.60
CA SER A 315 32.96 -11.96 -33.26
C SER A 315 33.48 -11.06 -32.12
N GLU A 316 34.21 -10.00 -32.43
CA GLU A 316 34.69 -9.00 -31.46
C GLU A 316 33.84 -7.73 -31.47
#